data_AF-A0A1V4ZVY1-F1
#
_entry.id   AF-A0A1V4ZVY1-F1
#
_cell.length_a   1.000
_cell.length_b   1.000
_cell.length_c   1.000
_cell.angle_alpha   90.00
_cell.angle_beta   90.00
_cell.angle_gamma   90.00
#
_symmetry.space_group_name_H-M   'P 1'
#
loop_
_entity.id
_entity.type
_entity.pdbx_description
1 polymer ?
#
loop_
_entity_poly.entity_id
_entity_poly.type
_entity_poly.pdbx_seq_one_letter_code
_entity_poly.pdbx_strand_id
1 'polypeptide(L)'
;MTEKKLTHVVGTFLIQADASFLNGAGLGAGEDQNVTIPKTFQEGKNRVPYVSAQAWKRWLRNTLIEETGWTASEPKAIGWNPKGNVNKLASELNPVEFPEDDIFGYMRAEAGQGRKQIEGEVEEEADVSGRTKTKSVMRASPFMASLLVSLRSTGWQGRDEGFVHLTKYNPSSLAEAEVERFLAEVAGKQDKKKNLWERLKRYDEAFSVKVKGLADSNKLEELRGLLSEKAKPKEVKFIENPCSPVPYTTQFYNTNLQGIFCLNYNRLGVYWNLGDRIELEEVKAKKLLADKKIKNVTNEESYKKLSDNGKSGNIYQIAGEVKPTVKDRATALFNALVVLRGGAKQAQFGTDIAPKALILAGTTSGNPIFNHLFDDDGYGPSLKIETLKEIISDYSDRIATPVIIGIRSGYLKNEKTLKGEFIDDKNNPKSWIINGVEVLVMTPIEAAKKISEYLP
;
A
#
# COMPACT_ATOMS: atom_id res chain seq x y z
N MET A 1 12.53 28.30 29.44
CA MET A 1 12.51 27.43 28.25
C MET A 1 11.21 27.73 27.51
N THR A 2 11.28 28.08 26.24
CA THR A 2 10.10 28.28 25.38
C THR A 2 9.29 26.98 25.36
N GLU A 3 7.99 27.05 25.61
CA GLU A 3 7.10 25.89 25.55
C GLU A 3 7.12 25.30 24.13
N LYS A 4 7.51 24.03 24.00
CA LYS A 4 7.65 23.37 22.71
C LYS A 4 6.27 23.02 22.17
N LYS A 5 5.78 23.78 21.20
CA LYS A 5 4.49 23.49 20.56
C LYS A 5 4.60 22.27 19.63
N LEU A 6 3.87 21.20 19.94
CA LEU A 6 3.74 20.03 19.08
C LEU A 6 3.20 20.43 17.71
N THR A 7 3.87 20.00 16.64
CA THR A 7 3.43 20.19 15.26
C THR A 7 3.29 18.87 14.51
N HIS A 8 4.07 17.86 14.89
CA HIS A 8 4.06 16.52 14.31
C HIS A 8 4.05 15.46 15.41
N VAL A 9 3.62 14.25 15.06
CA VAL A 9 3.87 13.04 15.84
C VAL A 9 4.64 12.08 14.96
N VAL A 10 5.82 11.67 15.40
CA VAL A 10 6.71 10.77 14.66
C VAL A 10 6.82 9.45 15.39
N GLY A 11 6.98 8.36 14.66
CA GLY A 11 7.08 7.06 15.27
C GLY A 11 7.63 5.97 14.36
N THR A 12 7.99 4.86 14.99
CA THR A 12 8.38 3.61 14.34
C THR A 12 7.69 2.46 15.04
N PHE A 13 7.43 1.38 14.31
CA PHE A 13 6.80 0.19 14.86
C PHE A 13 7.34 -1.07 14.21
N LEU A 14 7.22 -2.19 14.92
CA LEU A 14 7.50 -3.52 14.41
C LEU A 14 6.22 -4.35 14.36
N ILE A 15 6.06 -5.09 13.26
CA ILE A 15 5.09 -6.18 13.14
C ILE A 15 5.83 -7.50 13.00
N GLN A 16 5.25 -8.54 13.59
CA GLN A 16 5.77 -9.91 13.51
C GLN A 16 5.07 -10.60 12.33
N ALA A 17 5.82 -10.95 11.30
CA ALA A 17 5.28 -11.59 10.10
C ALA A 17 5.84 -13.02 10.00
N ASP A 18 5.30 -13.90 10.83
CA ASP A 18 5.65 -15.33 10.85
C ASP A 18 4.88 -16.04 9.75
N ALA A 19 5.58 -16.82 8.91
CA ALA A 19 5.00 -17.55 7.79
C ALA A 19 3.96 -16.73 7.00
N SER A 20 4.34 -15.56 6.52
CA SER A 20 3.42 -14.51 6.10
C SER A 20 3.54 -14.11 4.63
N PHE A 21 2.42 -13.68 4.05
CA PHE A 21 2.35 -13.15 2.69
C PHE A 21 1.49 -11.87 2.66
N LEU A 22 2.08 -10.70 2.95
CA LEU A 22 1.27 -9.49 3.08
C LEU A 22 1.06 -8.74 1.76
N ASN A 23 1.91 -8.95 0.75
CA ASN A 23 1.77 -8.33 -0.58
C ASN A 23 2.54 -9.11 -1.66
N GLY A 24 1.82 -9.52 -2.71
CA GLY A 24 2.42 -10.22 -3.85
C GLY A 24 3.08 -9.30 -4.86
N ALA A 25 4.17 -9.76 -5.47
CA ALA A 25 4.61 -9.23 -6.75
C ALA A 25 3.57 -9.64 -7.80
N GLY A 26 3.16 -8.69 -8.65
CA GLY A 26 2.33 -9.05 -9.79
C GLY A 26 3.12 -9.95 -10.73
N LEU A 27 2.45 -10.89 -11.39
CA LEU A 27 3.09 -11.72 -12.40
C LEU A 27 3.50 -10.85 -13.59
N GLY A 28 4.79 -10.84 -13.90
CA GLY A 28 5.31 -10.26 -15.13
C GLY A 28 4.72 -10.97 -16.36
N ALA A 29 4.70 -10.27 -17.50
CA ALA A 29 4.29 -10.89 -18.75
C ALA A 29 5.27 -12.03 -19.10
N GLY A 30 4.80 -13.29 -19.01
CA GLY A 30 5.61 -14.49 -19.27
C GLY A 30 6.13 -15.21 -18.02
N GLU A 31 5.77 -14.79 -16.81
CA GLU A 31 6.08 -15.56 -15.58
C GLU A 31 5.13 -16.75 -15.40
N ASP A 32 5.64 -17.83 -14.79
CA ASP A 32 4.86 -19.01 -14.44
C ASP A 32 3.67 -18.62 -13.55
N GLN A 33 2.44 -18.76 -14.08
CA GLN A 33 1.21 -18.40 -13.36
C GLN A 33 0.98 -19.23 -12.08
N ASN A 34 1.77 -20.28 -11.89
CA ASN A 34 1.67 -21.21 -10.78
C ASN A 34 2.59 -20.86 -9.59
N VAL A 35 3.43 -19.83 -9.72
CA VAL A 35 4.33 -19.40 -8.64
C VAL A 35 3.92 -18.01 -8.16
N THR A 36 3.57 -17.91 -6.88
CA THR A 36 3.30 -16.61 -6.25
C THR A 36 4.43 -16.21 -5.32
N ILE A 37 5.04 -15.05 -5.57
CA ILE A 37 6.14 -14.53 -4.78
C ILE A 37 5.79 -13.20 -4.08
N PRO A 38 6.32 -12.94 -2.86
CA PRO A 38 6.13 -11.68 -2.18
C PRO A 38 6.95 -10.57 -2.84
N LYS A 39 6.54 -9.30 -2.66
CA LYS A 39 7.34 -8.18 -3.14
C LYS A 39 8.66 -8.09 -2.38
N THR A 40 9.75 -7.93 -3.13
CA THR A 40 11.10 -7.71 -2.59
C THR A 40 11.75 -6.50 -3.24
N PHE A 41 12.70 -5.86 -2.56
CA PHE A 41 13.62 -4.89 -3.16
C PHE A 41 15.08 -5.27 -2.85
N GLN A 42 16.01 -4.66 -3.57
CA GLN A 42 17.44 -4.93 -3.43
C GLN A 42 18.03 -4.13 -2.26
N GLU A 43 18.58 -4.81 -1.27
CA GLU A 43 19.33 -4.23 -0.16
C GLU A 43 20.74 -4.82 -0.13
N GLY A 44 21.73 -4.02 -0.59
CA GLY A 44 23.09 -4.51 -0.80
C GLY A 44 23.09 -5.70 -1.77
N LYS A 45 23.60 -6.85 -1.31
CA LYS A 45 23.65 -8.10 -2.10
C LYS A 45 22.38 -8.94 -1.99
N ASN A 46 21.50 -8.62 -1.03
CA ASN A 46 20.35 -9.44 -0.69
C ASN A 46 19.05 -8.84 -1.24
N ARG A 47 18.03 -9.69 -1.39
CA ARG A 47 16.65 -9.26 -1.63
C ARG A 47 15.87 -9.37 -0.34
N VAL A 48 15.19 -8.29 0.03
CA VAL A 48 14.44 -8.23 1.28
C VAL A 48 12.95 -8.01 1.02
N PRO A 49 12.05 -8.70 1.73
CA PRO A 49 10.63 -8.54 1.55
C PRO A 49 10.20 -7.20 2.13
N TYR A 50 9.23 -6.57 1.49
CA TYR A 50 8.69 -5.30 1.95
C TYR A 50 7.19 -5.19 1.66
N VAL A 51 6.50 -4.44 2.50
CA VAL A 51 5.14 -3.97 2.23
C VAL A 51 5.17 -2.53 1.76
N SER A 52 4.54 -2.25 0.61
CA SER A 52 4.45 -0.89 0.09
C SER A 52 3.70 0.04 1.05
N ALA A 53 4.15 1.28 1.17
CA ALA A 53 3.50 2.30 2.00
C ALA A 53 2.00 2.48 1.67
N GLN A 54 1.65 2.38 0.38
CA GLN A 54 0.26 2.46 -0.06
C GLN A 54 -0.61 1.29 0.45
N ALA A 55 -0.05 0.08 0.49
CA ALA A 55 -0.79 -1.10 0.94
C ALA A 55 -1.14 -1.01 2.42
N TRP A 56 -0.16 -0.73 3.30
CA TRP A 56 -0.44 -0.67 4.72
C TRP A 56 -1.18 0.61 5.15
N LYS A 57 -1.02 1.73 4.42
CA LYS A 57 -1.93 2.89 4.61
C LYS A 57 -3.38 2.55 4.28
N ARG A 58 -3.63 1.71 3.27
CA ARG A 58 -4.99 1.23 2.96
C ARG A 58 -5.53 0.34 4.09
N TRP A 59 -4.70 -0.56 4.63
CA TRP A 59 -5.07 -1.38 5.80
C TRP A 59 -5.41 -0.50 7.01
N LEU A 60 -4.58 0.51 7.28
CA LEU A 60 -4.81 1.44 8.38
C LEU A 60 -6.08 2.28 8.16
N ARG A 61 -6.35 2.72 6.93
CA ARG A 61 -7.60 3.40 6.56
C ARG A 61 -8.82 2.52 6.87
N ASN A 62 -8.80 1.27 6.40
CA ASN A 62 -9.91 0.34 6.63
C ASN A 62 -10.09 0.04 8.13
N THR A 63 -8.99 -0.23 8.84
CA THR A 63 -9.00 -0.47 10.29
C THR A 63 -9.59 0.75 11.01
N LEU A 64 -9.19 1.97 10.63
CA LEU A 64 -9.73 3.20 11.21
C LEU A 64 -11.25 3.30 11.02
N ILE A 65 -11.75 3.01 9.84
CA ILE A 65 -13.20 3.02 9.57
C ILE A 65 -13.93 1.96 10.39
N GLU A 66 -13.40 0.73 10.44
CA GLU A 66 -13.97 -0.37 11.23
C GLU A 66 -14.02 -0.05 12.74
N GLU A 67 -12.94 0.52 13.30
CA GLU A 67 -12.84 0.83 14.73
C GLU A 67 -13.67 2.05 15.13
N THR A 68 -13.90 3.00 14.23
CA THR A 68 -14.62 4.25 14.53
C THR A 68 -16.08 4.23 14.09
N GLY A 69 -16.44 3.39 13.14
CA GLY A 69 -17.75 3.44 12.46
C GLY A 69 -17.96 4.70 11.61
N TRP A 70 -16.90 5.46 11.30
CA TRP A 70 -17.02 6.65 10.44
C TRP A 70 -17.42 6.27 9.02
N THR A 71 -18.09 7.19 8.33
CA THR A 71 -18.45 6.97 6.92
C THR A 71 -17.19 6.95 6.05
N ALA A 72 -17.04 5.89 5.25
CA ALA A 72 -15.92 5.74 4.32
C ALA A 72 -16.09 6.63 3.07
N SER A 73 -14.99 7.18 2.57
CA SER A 73 -14.92 7.92 1.30
C SER A 73 -14.71 6.93 0.15
N GLU A 74 -15.79 6.27 -0.26
CA GLU A 74 -15.71 5.20 -1.24
C GLU A 74 -15.27 5.71 -2.62
N PRO A 75 -14.25 5.09 -3.25
CA PRO A 75 -13.81 5.49 -4.57
C PRO A 75 -14.86 5.13 -5.63
N LYS A 76 -15.28 6.12 -6.41
CA LYS A 76 -16.24 5.98 -7.51
C LYS A 76 -15.53 6.10 -8.85
N ALA A 77 -16.00 5.32 -9.83
CA ALA A 77 -15.60 5.46 -11.22
C ALA A 77 -16.12 6.80 -11.76
N ILE A 78 -15.21 7.64 -12.23
CA ILE A 78 -15.53 8.96 -12.81
C ILE A 78 -15.14 9.05 -14.29
N GLY A 79 -14.62 7.96 -14.85
CA GLY A 79 -14.23 7.90 -16.26
C GLY A 79 -13.98 6.48 -16.73
N TRP A 80 -14.28 6.27 -18.01
CA TRP A 80 -14.09 5.02 -18.72
C TRP A 80 -13.25 5.27 -19.98
N ASN A 81 -12.49 4.26 -20.40
CA ASN A 81 -11.79 4.26 -21.68
C ASN A 81 -12.76 3.88 -22.82
N PRO A 82 -12.38 4.03 -24.10
CA PRO A 82 -13.25 3.66 -25.23
C PRO A 82 -13.65 2.16 -25.27
N LYS A 83 -12.94 1.30 -24.54
CA LYS A 83 -13.24 -0.13 -24.39
C LYS A 83 -14.21 -0.43 -23.24
N GLY A 84 -14.72 0.58 -22.54
CA GLY A 84 -15.64 0.45 -21.42
C GLY A 84 -14.97 0.11 -20.07
N ASN A 85 -13.64 0.08 -19.98
CA ASN A 85 -12.96 -0.14 -18.71
C ASN A 85 -12.81 1.18 -17.94
N VAL A 86 -13.00 1.14 -16.63
CA VAL A 86 -12.76 2.30 -15.75
C VAL A 86 -11.30 2.75 -15.90
N ASN A 87 -11.10 4.02 -16.20
CA ASN A 87 -9.76 4.62 -16.33
C ASN A 87 -9.50 5.73 -15.30
N LYS A 88 -10.54 6.22 -14.61
CA LYS A 88 -10.43 7.27 -13.61
C LYS A 88 -11.30 6.95 -12.40
N LEU A 89 -10.75 7.20 -11.23
CA LEU A 89 -11.38 7.02 -9.93
C LEU A 89 -11.23 8.31 -9.13
N ALA A 90 -12.23 8.63 -8.31
CA ALA A 90 -12.13 9.66 -7.28
C ALA A 90 -12.91 9.21 -6.04
N SER A 91 -12.39 9.55 -4.86
CA SER A 91 -13.15 9.42 -3.61
C SER A 91 -14.19 10.55 -3.49
N GLU A 92 -14.80 10.73 -2.33
CA GLU A 92 -15.78 11.81 -2.10
C GLU A 92 -15.12 13.21 -2.10
N LEU A 93 -13.80 13.30 -1.96
CA LEU A 93 -13.04 14.56 -1.97
C LEU A 93 -13.61 15.58 -0.96
N ASN A 94 -14.06 15.11 0.20
CA ASN A 94 -14.70 15.94 1.22
C ASN A 94 -14.14 15.60 2.61
N PRO A 95 -12.97 16.14 2.97
CA PRO A 95 -12.27 15.80 4.21
C PRO A 95 -12.98 16.30 5.48
N VAL A 96 -14.00 17.14 5.36
CA VAL A 96 -14.79 17.59 6.52
C VAL A 96 -15.78 16.52 6.93
N GLU A 97 -16.49 15.93 5.97
CA GLU A 97 -17.47 14.85 6.21
C GLU A 97 -16.83 13.46 6.27
N PHE A 98 -15.71 13.26 5.58
CA PHE A 98 -14.97 12.01 5.54
C PHE A 98 -13.58 12.21 6.16
N PRO A 99 -13.39 11.93 7.45
CA PRO A 99 -12.13 12.20 8.14
C PRO A 99 -10.92 11.45 7.57
N GLU A 100 -11.12 10.30 6.94
CA GLU A 100 -10.03 9.57 6.27
C GLU A 100 -9.42 10.31 5.08
N ASP A 101 -10.20 11.11 4.35
CA ASP A 101 -9.70 11.97 3.28
C ASP A 101 -8.82 13.11 3.84
N ASP A 102 -9.11 13.55 5.06
CA ASP A 102 -8.26 14.51 5.77
C ASP A 102 -6.93 13.91 6.19
N ILE A 103 -6.95 12.70 6.77
CA ILE A 103 -5.79 12.01 7.36
C ILE A 103 -4.86 11.41 6.29
N PHE A 104 -5.42 10.78 5.27
CA PHE A 104 -4.68 10.02 4.25
C PHE A 104 -4.56 10.76 2.90
N GLY A 105 -5.22 11.91 2.77
CA GLY A 105 -5.25 12.68 1.53
C GLY A 105 -6.06 12.03 0.42
N TYR A 106 -6.19 12.76 -0.69
CA TYR A 106 -6.93 12.37 -1.88
C TYR A 106 -6.46 13.16 -3.10
N MET A 107 -6.86 12.69 -4.28
CA MET A 107 -6.59 13.36 -5.54
C MET A 107 -7.72 13.05 -6.51
N ARG A 108 -8.16 14.07 -7.26
CA ARG A 108 -9.08 13.88 -8.38
C ARG A 108 -8.29 13.62 -9.65
N ALA A 109 -8.46 12.45 -10.25
CA ALA A 109 -7.82 12.11 -11.53
C ALA A 109 -8.54 12.81 -12.70
N GLU A 110 -8.03 13.96 -13.16
CA GLU A 110 -8.54 14.64 -14.37
C GLU A 110 -7.58 14.51 -15.56
N ALA A 111 -8.14 14.54 -16.78
CA ALA A 111 -7.32 14.58 -17.99
C ALA A 111 -6.72 15.99 -18.18
N GLY A 112 -5.44 16.07 -18.54
CA GLY A 112 -4.74 17.34 -18.80
C GLY A 112 -3.99 17.94 -17.61
N GLN A 113 -3.93 17.24 -16.47
CA GLN A 113 -3.08 17.66 -15.34
C GLN A 113 -1.62 17.21 -15.57
N GLY A 114 -0.78 18.16 -16.00
CA GLY A 114 0.65 17.97 -16.28
C GLY A 114 1.04 18.56 -17.65
N ARG A 115 2.25 19.13 -17.77
CA ARG A 115 2.82 19.52 -19.08
C ARG A 115 2.74 18.29 -19.99
N LYS A 116 2.00 18.38 -21.09
CA LYS A 116 2.09 17.39 -22.16
C LYS A 116 3.55 17.36 -22.60
N GLN A 117 4.26 16.28 -22.32
CA GLN A 117 5.39 15.91 -23.16
C GLN A 117 4.74 15.38 -24.44
N ILE A 118 4.64 16.26 -25.44
CA ILE A 118 4.28 15.85 -26.79
C ILE A 118 5.58 15.28 -27.37
N GLU A 119 5.65 13.96 -27.51
CA GLU A 119 6.59 13.38 -28.46
C GLU A 119 6.10 13.75 -29.86
N GLY A 120 6.89 14.60 -30.53
CA GLY A 120 6.89 14.81 -31.97
C GLY A 120 5.60 15.32 -32.58
N GLU A 121 5.47 16.65 -32.71
CA GLU A 121 5.56 17.34 -34.01
C GLU A 121 5.06 18.79 -33.91
N VAL A 122 5.93 19.68 -34.39
CA VAL A 122 5.78 21.01 -34.99
C VAL A 122 4.83 22.02 -34.33
N GLU A 123 5.46 23.12 -33.93
CA GLU A 123 4.83 24.41 -33.63
C GLU A 123 3.97 24.89 -34.82
N GLU A 124 2.66 24.96 -34.61
CA GLU A 124 1.85 25.99 -35.26
C GLU A 124 1.10 26.77 -34.17
N GLU A 125 1.44 28.05 -34.07
CA GLU A 125 0.74 29.05 -33.29
C GLU A 125 -0.69 29.19 -33.81
N ALA A 126 -1.64 28.53 -33.13
CA ALA A 126 -3.05 28.90 -33.20
C ALA A 126 -3.43 29.52 -31.85
N ASP A 127 -3.45 30.86 -31.86
CA ASP A 127 -4.06 31.70 -30.83
C ASP A 127 -5.55 31.32 -30.69
N VAL A 128 -5.90 30.65 -29.59
CA VAL A 128 -7.29 30.47 -29.18
C VAL A 128 -7.39 30.76 -27.68
N SER A 129 -7.61 32.05 -27.42
CA SER A 129 -8.38 32.61 -26.31
C SER A 129 -9.21 31.59 -25.50
N GLY A 130 -9.02 31.59 -24.17
CA GLY A 130 -10.08 31.18 -23.23
C GLY A 130 -9.98 29.82 -22.53
N ARG A 131 -8.80 29.19 -22.36
CA ARG A 131 -8.70 28.03 -21.44
C ARG A 131 -8.75 28.49 -19.98
N THR A 132 -9.94 28.43 -19.37
CA THR A 132 -10.10 28.47 -17.91
C THR A 132 -9.24 27.33 -17.34
N LYS A 133 -8.11 27.64 -16.70
CA LYS A 133 -7.28 26.63 -16.03
C LYS A 133 -8.11 25.96 -14.94
N THR A 134 -8.52 24.72 -15.16
CA THR A 134 -9.18 23.90 -14.13
C THR A 134 -8.17 23.64 -13.02
N LYS A 135 -8.39 24.19 -11.82
CA LYS A 135 -7.52 23.96 -10.66
C LYS A 135 -7.54 22.48 -10.27
N SER A 136 -6.38 21.90 -9.97
CA SER A 136 -6.30 20.48 -9.61
C SER A 136 -6.72 20.28 -8.15
N VAL A 137 -7.73 19.45 -7.91
CA VAL A 137 -8.18 19.08 -6.55
C VAL A 137 -7.30 17.95 -6.02
N MET A 138 -6.39 18.27 -5.10
CA MET A 138 -5.50 17.29 -4.48
C MET A 138 -5.09 17.72 -3.08
N ARG A 139 -5.01 16.75 -2.17
CA ARG A 139 -4.49 16.92 -0.82
C ARG A 139 -3.41 15.87 -0.57
N ALA A 140 -2.20 16.34 -0.26
CA ALA A 140 -1.15 15.45 0.20
C ALA A 140 -1.53 14.89 1.58
N SER A 141 -1.27 13.60 1.79
CA SER A 141 -1.55 12.88 3.05
C SER A 141 -0.80 13.51 4.23
N PRO A 142 -1.49 14.07 5.25
CA PRO A 142 -0.85 14.49 6.49
C PRO A 142 -0.17 13.34 7.23
N PHE A 143 -0.69 12.11 7.10
CA PHE A 143 -0.04 10.90 7.59
C PHE A 143 0.96 10.35 6.57
N MET A 144 2.24 10.51 6.85
CA MET A 144 3.36 10.00 6.07
C MET A 144 3.81 8.64 6.61
N ALA A 145 4.26 7.78 5.71
CA ALA A 145 4.46 6.36 5.94
C ALA A 145 5.64 5.85 5.09
N SER A 146 6.58 5.13 5.70
CA SER A 146 7.62 4.39 4.99
C SER A 146 7.10 3.07 4.44
N LEU A 147 7.95 2.32 3.73
CA LEU A 147 7.72 0.89 3.52
C LEU A 147 7.76 0.16 4.87
N LEU A 148 7.08 -0.99 4.97
CA LEU A 148 7.40 -1.95 6.03
C LEU A 148 8.52 -2.84 5.50
N VAL A 149 9.68 -2.82 6.14
CA VAL A 149 10.90 -3.47 5.64
C VAL A 149 11.36 -4.54 6.61
N SER A 150 11.77 -5.69 6.08
CA SER A 150 12.38 -6.76 6.87
C SER A 150 13.61 -6.31 7.62
N LEU A 151 13.68 -6.63 8.91
CA LEU A 151 14.91 -6.51 9.69
C LEU A 151 15.97 -7.52 9.25
N ARG A 152 15.54 -8.67 8.73
CA ARG A 152 16.44 -9.71 8.21
C ARG A 152 16.72 -9.52 6.73
N SER A 153 18.00 -9.53 6.39
CA SER A 153 18.44 -9.52 4.98
C SER A 153 18.52 -10.93 4.37
N THR A 154 18.63 -11.97 5.18
CA THR A 154 18.73 -13.39 4.77
C THR A 154 17.85 -14.28 5.66
N GLY A 155 17.66 -15.55 5.29
CA GLY A 155 16.96 -16.53 6.12
C GLY A 155 15.46 -16.27 6.34
N TRP A 156 14.89 -15.30 5.61
CA TRP A 156 13.48 -14.94 5.73
C TRP A 156 12.57 -15.81 4.84
N GLN A 157 13.11 -16.46 3.81
CA GLN A 157 12.32 -17.13 2.76
C GLN A 157 11.78 -18.49 3.22
N GLY A 158 10.47 -18.69 3.09
CA GLY A 158 9.80 -19.98 3.16
C GLY A 158 9.07 -20.32 1.85
N ARG A 159 8.82 -21.60 1.62
CA ARG A 159 8.07 -22.10 0.46
C ARG A 159 7.02 -23.10 0.89
N ASP A 160 5.83 -22.93 0.32
CA ASP A 160 4.73 -23.89 0.38
C ASP A 160 4.51 -24.43 -1.04
N GLU A 161 4.64 -25.74 -1.21
CA GLU A 161 4.50 -26.44 -2.48
C GLU A 161 3.32 -27.41 -2.40
N GLY A 162 2.35 -27.21 -3.28
CA GLY A 162 1.17 -28.05 -3.38
C GLY A 162 1.00 -28.59 -4.80
N PHE A 163 0.22 -29.66 -4.92
CA PHE A 163 -0.16 -30.24 -6.20
C PHE A 163 -1.68 -30.24 -6.31
N VAL A 164 -2.20 -29.71 -7.42
CA VAL A 164 -3.61 -29.87 -7.78
C VAL A 164 -3.74 -31.14 -8.60
N HIS A 165 -4.35 -32.17 -8.00
CA HIS A 165 -4.65 -33.42 -8.69
C HIS A 165 -5.92 -33.30 -9.52
N LEU A 166 -5.80 -33.55 -10.83
CA LEU A 166 -6.92 -33.52 -11.74
C LEU A 166 -7.50 -34.93 -11.89
N THR A 167 -8.80 -35.08 -11.75
CA THR A 167 -9.49 -36.37 -11.94
C THR A 167 -10.16 -36.49 -13.30
N LYS A 168 -10.39 -35.35 -13.97
CA LYS A 168 -11.04 -35.25 -15.28
C LYS A 168 -10.43 -34.10 -16.07
N TYR A 169 -10.48 -34.21 -17.40
CA TYR A 169 -10.08 -33.15 -18.33
C TYR A 169 -11.26 -32.79 -19.24
N ASN A 170 -11.22 -31.58 -19.82
CA ASN A 170 -12.14 -31.19 -20.87
C ASN A 170 -11.64 -31.77 -22.22
N PRO A 171 -12.38 -32.68 -22.88
CA PRO A 171 -11.87 -33.34 -24.07
C PRO A 171 -11.71 -32.41 -25.28
N SER A 172 -12.57 -31.39 -25.43
CA SER A 172 -12.43 -30.39 -26.49
C SER A 172 -11.16 -29.56 -26.32
N SER A 173 -10.85 -29.14 -25.09
CA SER A 173 -9.61 -28.42 -24.80
C SER A 173 -8.36 -29.26 -25.03
N LEU A 174 -8.43 -30.58 -24.75
CA LEU A 174 -7.33 -31.50 -25.04
C LEU A 174 -7.13 -31.63 -26.56
N ALA A 175 -8.20 -31.82 -27.33
CA ALA A 175 -8.13 -31.89 -28.78
C ALA A 175 -7.54 -30.61 -29.40
N GLU A 176 -7.95 -29.42 -28.93
CA GLU A 176 -7.36 -28.15 -29.35
C GLU A 176 -5.85 -28.09 -29.05
N ALA A 177 -5.41 -28.55 -27.88
CA ALA A 177 -4.00 -28.58 -27.51
C ALA A 177 -3.18 -29.53 -28.39
N GLU A 178 -3.72 -30.68 -28.81
CA GLU A 178 -3.03 -31.59 -29.74
C GLU A 178 -2.88 -30.98 -31.14
N VAL A 179 -3.87 -30.22 -31.60
CA VAL A 179 -3.79 -29.46 -32.87
C VAL A 179 -2.75 -28.35 -32.76
N GLU A 180 -2.68 -27.66 -31.63
CA GLU A 180 -1.67 -26.62 -31.37
C GLU A 180 -0.24 -27.23 -31.40
N ARG A 181 -0.04 -28.42 -30.82
CA ARG A 181 1.22 -29.18 -30.87
C ARG A 181 1.59 -29.60 -32.29
N PHE A 182 0.64 -30.09 -33.07
CA PHE A 182 0.85 -30.37 -34.48
C PHE A 182 1.31 -29.11 -35.24
N LEU A 183 0.62 -27.99 -35.04
CA LEU A 183 0.98 -26.74 -35.69
C LEU A 183 2.36 -26.23 -35.25
N ALA A 184 2.76 -26.42 -33.99
CA ALA A 184 4.08 -26.01 -33.51
C ALA A 184 5.22 -26.80 -34.19
N GLU A 185 5.01 -28.08 -34.48
CA GLU A 185 6.01 -28.94 -35.10
C GLU A 185 6.06 -28.73 -36.63
N VAL A 186 4.90 -28.58 -37.26
CA VAL A 186 4.78 -28.54 -38.72
C VAL A 186 4.78 -27.11 -39.28
N ALA A 187 4.46 -26.09 -38.47
CA ALA A 187 4.43 -24.69 -38.90
C ALA A 187 5.64 -23.90 -38.41
N GLY A 188 6.17 -23.02 -39.27
CA GLY A 188 7.21 -22.05 -38.92
C GLY A 188 6.68 -20.86 -38.09
N LYS A 189 7.06 -19.62 -38.44
CA LYS A 189 6.50 -18.42 -37.76
C LYS A 189 4.98 -18.35 -37.93
N GLN A 190 4.26 -18.40 -36.82
CA GLN A 190 2.80 -18.38 -36.80
C GLN A 190 2.26 -16.99 -36.47
N ASP A 191 1.11 -16.66 -37.07
CA ASP A 191 0.36 -15.45 -36.76
C ASP A 191 -0.60 -15.71 -35.59
N LYS A 192 -0.17 -15.32 -34.38
CA LYS A 192 -0.94 -15.51 -33.14
C LYS A 192 -2.20 -14.64 -33.04
N LYS A 193 -2.48 -13.77 -34.02
CA LYS A 193 -3.73 -12.97 -34.05
C LYS A 193 -4.92 -13.75 -34.62
N LYS A 194 -4.68 -14.86 -35.33
CA LYS A 194 -5.74 -15.72 -35.89
C LYS A 194 -6.06 -16.88 -34.94
N ASN A 195 -7.32 -17.33 -34.95
CA ASN A 195 -7.72 -18.46 -34.10
C ASN A 195 -7.06 -19.78 -34.56
N LEU A 196 -7.07 -20.79 -33.69
CA LEU A 196 -6.44 -22.09 -33.93
C LEU A 196 -6.90 -22.74 -35.24
N TRP A 197 -8.21 -22.77 -35.47
CA TRP A 197 -8.81 -23.42 -36.63
C TRP A 197 -8.49 -22.68 -37.94
N GLU A 198 -8.45 -21.34 -37.94
CA GLU A 198 -8.01 -20.52 -39.08
C GLU A 198 -6.53 -20.71 -39.41
N ARG A 199 -5.69 -20.95 -38.40
CA ARG A 199 -4.28 -21.30 -38.61
C ARG A 199 -4.15 -22.67 -39.28
N LEU A 200 -5.00 -23.62 -38.89
CA LEU A 200 -5.05 -24.96 -39.48
C LEU A 200 -5.52 -24.94 -40.94
N LYS A 201 -6.48 -24.05 -41.29
CA LYS A 201 -6.94 -23.86 -42.68
C LYS A 201 -5.85 -23.50 -43.68
N ARG A 202 -4.70 -22.96 -43.23
CA ARG A 202 -3.57 -22.64 -44.11
C ARG A 202 -2.92 -23.87 -44.75
N TYR A 203 -3.15 -25.05 -44.19
CA TYR A 203 -2.62 -26.31 -44.71
C TYR A 203 -3.57 -26.94 -45.73
N ASP A 204 -4.83 -27.09 -45.34
CA ASP A 204 -5.89 -27.64 -46.17
C ASP A 204 -7.24 -27.40 -45.47
N GLU A 205 -8.23 -26.91 -46.20
CA GLU A 205 -9.56 -26.61 -45.65
C GLU A 205 -10.34 -27.88 -45.34
N ALA A 206 -10.23 -28.92 -46.19
CA ALA A 206 -10.89 -30.20 -45.96
C ALA A 206 -10.33 -30.90 -44.71
N PHE A 207 -9.00 -30.88 -44.54
CA PHE A 207 -8.32 -31.33 -43.34
C PHE A 207 -8.76 -30.55 -42.09
N SER A 208 -8.82 -29.22 -42.16
CA SER A 208 -9.24 -28.40 -41.01
C SER A 208 -10.66 -28.71 -40.54
N VAL A 209 -11.61 -28.90 -41.47
CA VAL A 209 -12.98 -29.30 -41.15
C VAL A 209 -13.02 -30.69 -40.53
N LYS A 210 -12.26 -31.65 -41.06
CA LYS A 210 -12.19 -33.02 -40.55
C LYS A 210 -11.60 -33.09 -39.14
N VAL A 211 -10.49 -32.39 -38.89
CA VAL A 211 -9.85 -32.31 -37.57
C VAL A 211 -10.80 -31.67 -36.56
N LYS A 212 -11.48 -30.58 -36.93
CA LYS A 212 -12.47 -29.93 -36.07
C LYS A 212 -13.66 -30.85 -35.76
N GLY A 213 -14.19 -31.56 -36.76
CA GLY A 213 -15.27 -32.53 -36.55
C GLY A 213 -14.88 -33.68 -35.61
N LEU A 214 -13.64 -34.15 -35.67
CA LEU A 214 -13.12 -35.16 -34.73
C LEU A 214 -12.94 -34.61 -33.31
N ALA A 215 -12.49 -33.34 -33.18
CA ALA A 215 -12.38 -32.65 -31.89
C ALA A 215 -13.76 -32.45 -31.25
N ASP A 216 -14.75 -31.99 -32.02
CA ASP A 216 -16.12 -31.76 -31.56
C ASP A 216 -16.83 -33.09 -31.20
N SER A 217 -16.49 -34.19 -31.87
CA SER A 217 -17.03 -35.53 -31.60
C SER A 217 -16.27 -36.32 -30.53
N ASN A 218 -15.26 -35.72 -29.89
CA ASN A 218 -14.42 -36.34 -28.87
C ASN A 218 -13.72 -37.65 -29.32
N LYS A 219 -13.30 -37.71 -30.58
CA LYS A 219 -12.61 -38.87 -31.17
C LYS A 219 -11.09 -38.64 -31.19
N LEU A 220 -10.49 -38.60 -29.99
CA LEU A 220 -9.10 -38.17 -29.81
C LEU A 220 -8.07 -39.05 -30.54
N GLU A 221 -8.24 -40.37 -30.53
CA GLU A 221 -7.30 -41.30 -31.18
C GLU A 221 -7.33 -41.18 -32.71
N GLU A 222 -8.53 -41.02 -33.30
CA GLU A 222 -8.68 -40.75 -34.72
C GLU A 222 -8.06 -39.40 -35.10
N LEU A 223 -8.21 -38.38 -34.24
CA LEU A 223 -7.61 -37.05 -34.42
C LEU A 223 -6.07 -37.13 -34.38
N ARG A 224 -5.49 -37.81 -33.38
CA ARG A 224 -4.05 -38.02 -33.25
C ARG A 224 -3.46 -38.74 -34.46
N GLY A 225 -4.13 -39.80 -34.92
CA GLY A 225 -3.75 -40.53 -36.13
C GLY A 225 -3.70 -39.63 -37.37
N LEU A 226 -4.74 -38.81 -37.56
CA LEU A 226 -4.84 -37.88 -38.68
C LEU A 226 -3.76 -36.78 -38.64
N LEU A 227 -3.46 -36.23 -37.46
CA LEU A 227 -2.40 -35.24 -37.27
C LEU A 227 -1.01 -35.84 -37.52
N SER A 228 -0.73 -37.05 -37.01
CA SER A 228 0.55 -37.74 -37.22
C SER A 228 0.80 -38.10 -38.68
N GLU A 229 -0.22 -38.56 -39.40
CA GLU A 229 -0.10 -38.86 -40.83
C GLU A 229 0.28 -37.60 -41.63
N LYS A 230 -0.39 -36.48 -41.32
CA LYS A 230 -0.14 -35.20 -41.98
C LYS A 230 1.20 -34.57 -41.61
N ALA A 231 1.77 -34.91 -40.46
CA ALA A 231 3.02 -34.33 -39.98
C ALA A 231 4.29 -34.95 -40.61
N LYS A 232 4.20 -36.13 -41.23
CA LYS A 232 5.36 -36.83 -41.80
C LYS A 232 6.12 -35.94 -42.79
N PRO A 233 7.48 -35.90 -42.73
CA PRO A 233 8.37 -36.78 -41.96
C PRO A 233 8.61 -36.37 -40.49
N LYS A 234 7.95 -35.34 -39.97
CA LYS A 234 8.12 -34.88 -38.58
C LYS A 234 7.26 -35.70 -37.61
N GLU A 235 7.71 -35.80 -36.36
CA GLU A 235 7.04 -36.52 -35.29
C GLU A 235 6.35 -35.53 -34.33
N VAL A 236 5.04 -35.67 -34.13
CA VAL A 236 4.27 -34.84 -33.19
C VAL A 236 4.13 -35.55 -31.85
N LYS A 237 4.65 -34.94 -30.79
CA LYS A 237 4.52 -35.45 -29.41
C LYS A 237 3.22 -34.97 -28.78
N PHE A 238 2.24 -35.87 -28.71
CA PHE A 238 0.94 -35.63 -28.07
C PHE A 238 0.99 -35.69 -26.54
N ILE A 239 -0.09 -35.28 -25.89
CA ILE A 239 -0.19 -35.25 -24.42
C ILE A 239 -0.50 -36.64 -23.89
N GLU A 240 0.46 -37.25 -23.18
CA GLU A 240 0.32 -38.59 -22.60
C GLU A 240 -0.56 -38.61 -21.34
N ASN A 241 -0.39 -37.64 -20.45
CA ASN A 241 -1.17 -37.53 -19.22
C ASN A 241 -1.93 -36.19 -19.16
N PRO A 242 -3.19 -36.14 -19.61
CA PRO A 242 -4.00 -34.91 -19.59
C PRO A 242 -4.41 -34.48 -18.17
N CYS A 243 -4.23 -35.36 -17.18
CA CYS A 243 -4.52 -35.10 -15.78
C CYS A 243 -3.23 -35.01 -14.93
N SER A 244 -2.09 -34.67 -15.55
CA SER A 244 -0.85 -34.48 -14.82
C SER A 244 -1.05 -33.44 -13.70
N PRO A 245 -0.65 -33.73 -12.44
CA PRO A 245 -0.82 -32.78 -11.35
C PRO A 245 -0.14 -31.45 -11.67
N VAL A 246 -0.84 -30.36 -11.41
CA VAL A 246 -0.30 -29.02 -11.62
C VAL A 246 0.36 -28.57 -10.32
N PRO A 247 1.69 -28.36 -10.29
CA PRO A 247 2.36 -27.82 -9.10
C PRO A 247 1.96 -26.35 -8.92
N TYR A 248 1.74 -25.95 -7.68
CA TYR A 248 1.56 -24.56 -7.28
C TYR A 248 2.48 -24.25 -6.11
N THR A 249 3.22 -23.15 -6.23
CA THR A 249 4.18 -22.74 -5.21
C THR A 249 3.82 -21.36 -4.69
N THR A 250 3.67 -21.23 -3.37
CA THR A 250 3.63 -19.92 -2.72
C THR A 250 4.89 -19.72 -1.90
N GLN A 251 5.66 -18.68 -2.23
CA GLN A 251 6.73 -18.22 -1.35
C GLN A 251 6.12 -17.29 -0.30
N PHE A 252 6.60 -17.40 0.94
CA PHE A 252 6.21 -16.55 2.05
C PHE A 252 7.45 -16.12 2.83
N TYR A 253 7.31 -15.15 3.73
CA TYR A 253 8.40 -14.68 4.56
C TYR A 253 8.17 -14.93 6.05
N ASN A 254 9.25 -15.18 6.77
CA ASN A 254 9.29 -15.26 8.22
C ASN A 254 10.30 -14.22 8.73
N THR A 255 9.79 -13.05 9.13
CA THR A 255 10.61 -11.91 9.55
C THR A 255 9.80 -10.91 10.38
N ASN A 256 10.51 -10.00 11.04
CA ASN A 256 9.93 -8.79 11.61
C ASN A 256 10.04 -7.65 10.60
N LEU A 257 8.94 -6.91 10.39
CA LEU A 257 8.92 -5.77 9.49
C LEU A 257 8.85 -4.46 10.28
N GLN A 258 9.76 -3.53 9.99
CA GLN A 258 9.77 -2.18 10.57
C GLN A 258 9.09 -1.18 9.66
N GLY A 259 8.17 -0.38 10.22
CA GLY A 259 7.57 0.77 9.58
C GLY A 259 7.84 2.05 10.35
N ILE A 260 8.02 3.15 9.64
CA ILE A 260 8.20 4.50 10.18
C ILE A 260 7.03 5.37 9.70
N PHE A 261 6.54 6.26 10.56
CA PHE A 261 5.47 7.18 10.23
C PHE A 261 5.73 8.58 10.80
N CYS A 262 5.07 9.56 10.19
CA CYS A 262 5.03 10.94 10.67
C CYS A 262 3.64 11.52 10.36
N LEU A 263 2.92 11.92 11.39
CA LEU A 263 1.67 12.66 11.27
C LEU A 263 1.96 14.16 11.38
N ASN A 264 1.69 14.91 10.32
CA ASN A 264 1.66 16.37 10.40
C ASN A 264 0.34 16.83 11.05
N TYR A 265 0.34 16.91 12.38
CA TYR A 265 -0.84 17.24 13.19
C TYR A 265 -1.42 18.60 12.79
N ASN A 266 -0.57 19.60 12.55
CA ASN A 266 -1.00 20.95 12.17
C ASN A 266 -1.73 21.01 10.81
N ARG A 267 -1.57 20.01 9.95
CA ARG A 267 -2.26 19.97 8.66
C ARG A 267 -3.65 19.33 8.77
N LEU A 268 -3.93 18.55 9.82
CA LEU A 268 -5.26 17.97 10.02
C LEU A 268 -6.31 19.06 10.18
N GLY A 269 -7.43 18.91 9.48
CA GLY A 269 -8.52 19.86 9.47
C GLY A 269 -8.19 21.23 8.88
N VAL A 270 -7.02 21.43 8.27
CA VAL A 270 -6.63 22.67 7.59
C VAL A 270 -6.51 22.40 6.09
N TYR A 271 -7.07 23.26 5.24
CA TYR A 271 -7.14 23.06 3.80
C TYR A 271 -6.63 24.26 3.01
N TRP A 272 -5.69 24.00 2.10
CA TRP A 272 -5.03 25.03 1.32
C TRP A 272 -5.62 25.10 -0.09
N ASN A 273 -6.32 26.19 -0.39
CA ASN A 273 -6.77 26.53 -1.73
C ASN A 273 -5.90 27.64 -2.29
N LEU A 274 -4.64 27.30 -2.61
CA LEU A 274 -3.61 28.25 -3.00
C LEU A 274 -3.12 28.00 -4.44
N GLY A 275 -3.18 29.04 -5.28
CA GLY A 275 -2.75 28.98 -6.67
C GLY A 275 -3.54 27.96 -7.51
N ASP A 276 -2.81 27.16 -8.30
CA ASP A 276 -3.37 26.16 -9.22
C ASP A 276 -3.75 24.83 -8.53
N ARG A 277 -3.38 24.64 -7.24
CA ARG A 277 -3.68 23.45 -6.45
C ARG A 277 -4.63 23.79 -5.31
N ILE A 278 -5.79 23.15 -5.32
CA ILE A 278 -6.78 23.35 -4.27
C ILE A 278 -7.03 22.04 -3.53
N GLU A 279 -7.17 22.12 -2.22
CA GLU A 279 -7.49 20.95 -1.40
C GLU A 279 -9.00 20.78 -1.30
N LEU A 280 -9.76 21.87 -1.12
CA LEU A 280 -11.22 21.82 -1.14
C LEU A 280 -11.77 22.34 -2.47
N GLU A 281 -12.67 21.59 -3.08
CA GLU A 281 -13.42 22.09 -4.24
C GLU A 281 -14.21 23.35 -3.86
N GLU A 282 -14.15 24.40 -4.69
CA GLU A 282 -14.69 25.72 -4.34
C GLU A 282 -16.20 25.71 -4.05
N VAL A 283 -16.97 24.89 -4.77
CA VAL A 283 -18.41 24.71 -4.53
C VAL A 283 -18.65 24.08 -3.15
N LYS A 284 -17.88 23.05 -2.79
CA LYS A 284 -17.95 22.42 -1.47
C LYS A 284 -17.52 23.38 -0.37
N ALA A 285 -16.42 24.13 -0.57
CA ALA A 285 -15.94 25.11 0.39
C ALA A 285 -16.99 26.19 0.68
N LYS A 286 -17.66 26.73 -0.34
CA LYS A 286 -18.77 27.70 -0.17
C LYS A 286 -19.91 27.13 0.67
N LYS A 287 -20.32 25.89 0.39
CA LYS A 287 -21.37 25.21 1.16
C LYS A 287 -20.95 25.00 2.61
N LEU A 288 -19.74 24.48 2.85
CA LEU A 288 -19.22 24.22 4.19
C LEU A 288 -19.04 25.50 5.03
N LEU A 289 -18.72 26.64 4.40
CA LEU A 289 -18.69 27.95 5.06
C LEU A 289 -20.09 28.42 5.46
N ALA A 290 -21.08 28.28 4.57
CA ALA A 290 -22.47 28.62 4.85
C ALA A 290 -23.03 27.78 6.00
N ASP A 291 -22.70 26.49 6.01
CA ASP A 291 -23.05 25.53 7.05
C ASP A 291 -22.22 25.71 8.35
N LYS A 292 -21.29 26.68 8.39
CA LYS A 292 -20.36 26.94 9.51
C LYS A 292 -19.50 25.74 9.92
N LYS A 293 -19.33 24.75 9.05
CA LYS A 293 -18.47 23.58 9.28
C LYS A 293 -16.98 23.90 9.15
N ILE A 294 -16.64 24.94 8.38
CA ILE A 294 -15.28 25.46 8.24
C ILE A 294 -15.23 26.97 8.46
N LYS A 295 -14.05 27.48 8.78
CA LYS A 295 -13.72 28.90 8.91
C LYS A 295 -12.64 29.27 7.92
N ASN A 296 -12.69 30.49 7.40
CA ASN A 296 -11.59 31.04 6.61
C ASN A 296 -10.55 31.65 7.56
N VAL A 297 -9.35 31.09 7.56
CA VAL A 297 -8.23 31.46 8.47
C VAL A 297 -7.06 32.09 7.71
N THR A 298 -7.28 32.49 6.46
CA THR A 298 -6.25 33.03 5.54
C THR A 298 -5.47 34.20 6.15
N ASN A 299 -6.13 35.01 6.98
CA ASN A 299 -5.57 36.22 7.58
C ASN A 299 -4.99 36.01 8.99
N GLU A 300 -4.97 34.79 9.52
CA GLU A 300 -4.29 34.51 10.78
C GLU A 300 -2.76 34.60 10.62
N GLU A 301 -2.06 35.03 11.67
CA GLU A 301 -0.61 35.30 11.64
C GLU A 301 0.21 34.09 11.15
N SER A 302 -0.24 32.88 11.48
CA SER A 302 0.34 31.59 11.04
C SER A 302 0.27 31.36 9.53
N TYR A 303 -0.70 31.98 8.84
CA TYR A 303 -1.03 31.70 7.45
C TYR A 303 -0.84 32.90 6.51
N LYS A 304 -0.75 34.13 7.01
CA LYS A 304 -0.54 35.36 6.22
C LYS A 304 0.62 35.25 5.22
N LYS A 305 1.78 34.75 5.68
CA LYS A 305 2.96 34.58 4.82
C LYS A 305 2.75 33.50 3.76
N LEU A 306 2.02 32.43 4.10
CA LEU A 306 1.76 31.31 3.20
C LEU A 306 0.78 31.69 2.07
N SER A 307 -0.22 32.53 2.38
CA SER A 307 -1.24 32.97 1.43
C SER A 307 -0.86 34.21 0.62
N ASP A 308 0.35 34.76 0.81
CA ASP A 308 0.74 36.10 0.33
C ASP A 308 -0.32 37.16 0.69
N ASN A 309 -0.67 37.22 1.98
CA ASN A 309 -1.75 38.06 2.51
C ASN A 309 -3.08 37.89 1.77
N GLY A 310 -3.42 36.64 1.44
CA GLY A 310 -4.65 36.26 0.73
C GLY A 310 -4.59 36.39 -0.80
N LYS A 311 -3.51 36.92 -1.38
CA LYS A 311 -3.37 37.03 -2.85
C LYS A 311 -3.26 35.68 -3.53
N SER A 312 -2.64 34.70 -2.88
CA SER A 312 -2.45 33.36 -3.42
C SER A 312 -3.69 32.49 -3.31
N GLY A 313 -4.71 32.90 -2.55
CA GLY A 313 -5.96 32.15 -2.35
C GLY A 313 -6.36 32.04 -0.89
N ASN A 314 -7.20 31.07 -0.59
CA ASN A 314 -7.83 30.91 0.73
C ASN A 314 -7.29 29.69 1.48
N ILE A 315 -7.21 29.82 2.80
CA ILE A 315 -6.93 28.74 3.73
C ILE A 315 -8.15 28.56 4.62
N TYR A 316 -8.64 27.32 4.69
CA TYR A 316 -9.78 26.95 5.49
C TYR A 316 -9.36 26.06 6.66
N GLN A 317 -10.09 26.13 7.76
CA GLN A 317 -9.92 25.24 8.91
C GLN A 317 -11.28 24.70 9.35
N ILE A 318 -11.35 23.44 9.75
CA ILE A 318 -12.53 22.85 10.41
C ILE A 318 -12.88 23.69 11.63
N ALA A 319 -14.16 24.04 11.77
CA ALA A 319 -14.64 24.71 12.97
C ALA A 319 -14.56 23.77 14.18
N GLY A 320 -14.09 24.26 15.34
CA GLY A 320 -13.81 23.41 16.52
C GLY A 320 -15.01 22.62 17.07
N GLU A 321 -16.25 23.00 16.73
CA GLU A 321 -17.48 22.30 17.13
C GLU A 321 -17.80 21.09 16.24
N VAL A 322 -17.19 21.00 15.04
CA VAL A 322 -17.42 19.89 14.11
C VAL A 322 -16.74 18.63 14.63
N LYS A 323 -17.54 17.57 14.79
CA LYS A 323 -17.05 16.23 15.11
C LYS A 323 -16.86 15.39 13.84
N PRO A 324 -15.83 14.52 13.80
CA PRO A 324 -14.74 14.41 14.76
C PRO A 324 -13.76 15.60 14.68
N THR A 325 -13.31 16.07 15.85
CA THR A 325 -12.30 17.14 15.96
C THR A 325 -10.95 16.70 15.42
N VAL A 326 -10.02 17.63 15.25
CA VAL A 326 -8.62 17.31 14.87
C VAL A 326 -7.96 16.33 15.84
N LYS A 327 -8.19 16.50 17.15
CA LYS A 327 -7.73 15.56 18.18
C LYS A 327 -8.37 14.20 18.02
N ASP A 328 -9.70 14.14 17.84
CA ASP A 328 -10.43 12.88 17.63
C ASP A 328 -9.89 12.11 16.40
N ARG A 329 -9.57 12.83 15.32
CA ARG A 329 -8.95 12.27 14.08
C ARG A 329 -7.60 11.63 14.34
N ALA A 330 -6.70 12.34 15.02
CA ALA A 330 -5.37 11.83 15.35
C ALA A 330 -5.43 10.68 16.36
N THR A 331 -6.28 10.77 17.39
CA THR A 331 -6.48 9.70 18.37
C THR A 331 -7.02 8.44 17.71
N ALA A 332 -8.03 8.55 16.83
CA ALA A 332 -8.55 7.41 16.08
C ALA A 332 -7.47 6.76 15.20
N LEU A 333 -6.61 7.56 14.56
CA LEU A 333 -5.48 7.06 13.77
C LEU A 333 -4.51 6.22 14.60
N PHE A 334 -4.08 6.70 15.77
CA PHE A 334 -3.15 5.95 16.62
C PHE A 334 -3.80 4.71 17.23
N ASN A 335 -5.07 4.78 17.62
CA ASN A 335 -5.82 3.63 18.10
C ASN A 335 -5.98 2.56 17.01
N ALA A 336 -6.28 2.96 15.77
CA ALA A 336 -6.35 2.05 14.63
C ALA A 336 -4.98 1.42 14.30
N LEU A 337 -3.88 2.17 14.46
CA LEU A 337 -2.53 1.66 14.20
C LEU A 337 -2.17 0.48 15.10
N VAL A 338 -2.55 0.52 16.39
CA VAL A 338 -2.19 -0.52 17.36
C VAL A 338 -3.05 -1.78 17.27
N VAL A 339 -4.14 -1.74 16.51
CA VAL A 339 -4.99 -2.90 16.18
C VAL A 339 -5.05 -3.16 14.68
N LEU A 340 -4.02 -2.76 13.94
CA LEU A 340 -3.95 -2.83 12.48
C LEU A 340 -4.38 -4.19 11.93
N ARG A 341 -5.30 -4.17 10.96
CA ARG A 341 -5.80 -5.37 10.25
C ARG A 341 -5.59 -5.22 8.75
N GLY A 342 -5.22 -6.31 8.09
CA GLY A 342 -4.95 -6.30 6.65
C GLY A 342 -4.03 -7.43 6.23
N GLY A 343 -3.29 -7.20 5.14
CA GLY A 343 -2.48 -8.23 4.49
C GLY A 343 -3.19 -8.88 3.29
N ALA A 344 -2.41 -9.59 2.49
CA ALA A 344 -2.91 -10.42 1.40
C ALA A 344 -3.11 -11.86 1.88
N LYS A 345 -3.86 -12.66 1.11
CA LYS A 345 -4.05 -14.10 1.34
C LYS A 345 -4.38 -14.46 2.81
N GLN A 346 -5.18 -13.63 3.48
CA GLN A 346 -5.50 -13.80 4.91
C GLN A 346 -6.16 -15.15 5.23
N ALA A 347 -6.99 -15.68 4.32
CA ALA A 347 -7.57 -17.02 4.49
C ALA A 347 -6.51 -18.14 4.50
N GLN A 348 -5.35 -17.92 3.86
CA GLN A 348 -4.25 -18.89 3.82
C GLN A 348 -3.27 -18.70 4.99
N PHE A 349 -2.95 -17.46 5.36
CA PHE A 349 -1.86 -17.16 6.30
C PHE A 349 -2.30 -16.61 7.66
N GLY A 350 -3.47 -15.98 7.76
CA GLY A 350 -3.98 -15.45 9.04
C GLY A 350 -3.02 -14.52 9.80
N THR A 351 -2.15 -13.79 9.09
CA THR A 351 -1.07 -13.02 9.73
C THR A 351 -1.60 -11.89 10.62
N ASP A 352 -1.22 -11.93 11.89
CA ASP A 352 -1.41 -10.82 12.83
C ASP A 352 -0.40 -9.68 12.55
N ILE A 353 -0.90 -8.59 11.96
CA ILE A 353 -0.08 -7.41 11.62
C ILE A 353 -0.21 -6.25 12.62
N ALA A 354 -0.79 -6.48 13.79
CA ALA A 354 -0.83 -5.46 14.83
C ALA A 354 0.59 -5.22 15.40
N PRO A 355 1.00 -3.95 15.63
CA PRO A 355 2.30 -3.63 16.19
C PRO A 355 2.63 -4.41 17.47
N LYS A 356 3.80 -5.05 17.50
CA LYS A 356 4.35 -5.75 18.66
C LYS A 356 5.32 -4.87 19.44
N ALA A 357 5.94 -3.91 18.75
CA ALA A 357 6.66 -2.79 19.34
C ALA A 357 6.27 -1.49 18.63
N LEU A 358 6.21 -0.38 19.36
CA LEU A 358 5.85 0.95 18.88
C LEU A 358 6.65 1.99 19.67
N ILE A 359 7.31 2.92 19.01
CA ILE A 359 7.98 4.07 19.63
C ILE A 359 7.43 5.32 18.97
N LEU A 360 6.98 6.30 19.75
CA LEU A 360 6.45 7.55 19.21
C LEU A 360 6.65 8.73 20.16
N ALA A 361 6.69 9.93 19.58
CA ALA A 361 6.76 11.20 20.31
C ALA A 361 6.16 12.33 19.47
N GLY A 362 5.60 13.33 20.15
CA GLY A 362 5.28 14.61 19.56
C GLY A 362 6.55 15.45 19.37
N THR A 363 6.68 16.09 18.22
CA THR A 363 7.85 16.90 17.85
C THR A 363 7.44 18.25 17.29
N THR A 364 8.36 19.20 17.31
CA THR A 364 8.21 20.52 16.68
C THR A 364 8.57 20.52 15.19
N SER A 365 9.10 19.40 14.67
CA SER A 365 9.54 19.26 13.27
C SER A 365 9.09 17.93 12.66
N GLY A 366 8.89 17.91 11.34
CA GLY A 366 8.37 16.74 10.60
C GLY A 366 9.40 15.68 10.24
N ASN A 367 10.62 15.76 10.78
CA ASN A 367 11.66 14.76 10.53
C ASN A 367 11.32 13.47 11.27
N PRO A 368 11.16 12.32 10.59
CA PRO A 368 10.93 11.04 11.26
C PRO A 368 12.23 10.54 11.89
N ILE A 369 12.48 10.86 13.16
CA ILE A 369 13.77 10.62 13.84
C ILE A 369 14.02 9.16 14.23
N PHE A 370 12.97 8.35 14.37
CA PHE A 370 13.06 6.98 14.90
C PHE A 370 13.34 5.92 13.81
N ASN A 371 14.43 6.08 13.06
CA ASN A 371 14.83 5.14 12.01
C ASN A 371 15.80 4.09 12.53
N HIS A 372 15.80 2.89 11.95
CA HIS A 372 16.80 1.83 12.18
C HIS A 372 17.05 1.42 13.65
N LEU A 373 16.04 1.58 14.51
CA LEU A 373 16.13 1.31 15.94
C LEU A 373 16.11 -0.18 16.32
N PHE A 374 15.82 -1.07 15.39
CA PHE A 374 15.68 -2.50 15.68
C PHE A 374 16.67 -3.33 14.86
N ASP A 375 17.11 -4.44 15.45
CA ASP A 375 17.86 -5.50 14.78
C ASP A 375 17.13 -6.84 14.96
N ASP A 376 17.45 -7.81 14.12
CA ASP A 376 16.98 -9.19 14.24
C ASP A 376 18.12 -10.15 13.86
N ASP A 377 18.54 -10.98 14.82
CA ASP A 377 19.67 -11.91 14.67
C ASP A 377 19.25 -13.34 14.28
N GLY A 378 17.98 -13.54 13.89
CA GLY A 378 17.44 -14.85 13.59
C GLY A 378 16.68 -15.49 14.76
N TYR A 379 17.02 -15.15 16.01
CA TYR A 379 16.34 -15.65 17.20
C TYR A 379 15.25 -14.72 17.72
N GLY A 380 15.18 -13.48 17.23
CA GLY A 380 14.15 -12.51 17.57
C GLY A 380 14.66 -11.08 17.51
N PRO A 381 13.74 -10.11 17.54
CA PRO A 381 14.10 -8.70 17.43
C PRO A 381 14.65 -8.14 18.75
N SER A 382 15.54 -7.16 18.65
CA SER A 382 16.06 -6.38 19.78
C SER A 382 16.03 -4.88 19.47
N LEU A 383 15.91 -4.05 20.51
CA LEU A 383 15.99 -2.59 20.37
C LEU A 383 17.43 -2.10 20.58
N LYS A 384 17.93 -1.22 19.72
CA LYS A 384 19.20 -0.49 19.90
C LYS A 384 19.03 0.61 20.94
N ILE A 385 19.15 0.24 22.22
CA ILE A 385 18.92 1.14 23.36
C ILE A 385 19.83 2.38 23.28
N GLU A 386 21.13 2.19 23.05
CA GLU A 386 22.09 3.30 23.01
C GLU A 386 21.82 4.25 21.84
N THR A 387 21.48 3.72 20.66
CA THR A 387 21.06 4.55 19.51
C THR A 387 19.78 5.33 19.81
N LEU A 388 18.82 4.74 20.53
CA LEU A 388 17.62 5.46 20.96
C LEU A 388 17.98 6.59 21.95
N LYS A 389 18.87 6.34 22.93
CA LYS A 389 19.34 7.37 23.87
C LYS A 389 20.02 8.53 23.13
N GLU A 390 20.88 8.22 22.16
CA GLU A 390 21.56 9.20 21.29
C GLU A 390 20.54 10.06 20.53
N ILE A 391 19.57 9.44 19.84
CA ILE A 391 18.51 10.16 19.12
C ILE A 391 17.70 11.07 20.05
N ILE A 392 17.34 10.59 21.24
CA ILE A 392 16.57 11.40 22.20
C ILE A 392 17.39 12.62 22.66
N SER A 393 18.69 12.44 22.89
CA SER A 393 19.59 13.51 23.29
C SER A 393 19.74 14.56 22.18
N ASP A 394 20.02 14.14 20.94
CA ASP A 394 20.27 14.99 19.78
C ASP A 394 19.05 15.83 19.39
N TYR A 395 17.85 15.25 19.54
CA TYR A 395 16.59 15.90 19.19
C TYR A 395 15.82 16.42 20.41
N SER A 396 16.47 16.48 21.57
CA SER A 396 15.85 16.91 22.83
C SER A 396 15.19 18.29 22.71
N ASP A 397 15.76 19.23 21.96
CA ASP A 397 15.23 20.56 21.69
C ASP A 397 13.94 20.55 20.85
N ARG A 398 13.73 19.49 20.06
CA ARG A 398 12.61 19.31 19.13
C ARG A 398 11.53 18.36 19.62
N ILE A 399 11.84 17.50 20.58
CA ILE A 399 10.86 16.59 21.20
C ILE A 399 9.99 17.41 22.18
N ALA A 400 8.68 17.42 21.91
CA ALA A 400 7.69 18.23 22.61
C ALA A 400 6.86 17.44 23.65
N THR A 401 6.90 16.11 23.60
CA THR A 401 6.20 15.21 24.54
C THR A 401 7.20 14.21 25.10
N PRO A 402 6.83 13.40 26.10
CA PRO A 402 7.61 12.20 26.42
C PRO A 402 7.76 11.30 25.19
N VAL A 403 8.85 10.55 25.15
CA VAL A 403 9.07 9.46 24.19
C VAL A 403 8.40 8.22 24.76
N ILE A 404 7.41 7.71 24.05
CA ILE A 404 6.57 6.61 24.53
C ILE A 404 6.97 5.34 23.78
N ILE A 405 7.30 4.30 24.53
CA ILE A 405 7.74 3.00 24.04
C ILE A 405 6.67 1.95 24.44
N GLY A 406 5.90 1.50 23.47
CA GLY A 406 4.94 0.41 23.59
C GLY A 406 5.56 -0.93 23.19
N ILE A 407 5.63 -1.91 24.09
CA ILE A 407 6.19 -3.24 23.81
C ILE A 407 5.23 -4.33 24.28
N ARG A 408 4.96 -5.32 23.42
CA ARG A 408 4.28 -6.56 23.81
C ARG A 408 5.26 -7.41 24.62
N SER A 409 4.87 -7.81 25.83
CA SER A 409 5.70 -8.65 26.69
C SER A 409 6.08 -9.96 25.98
N GLY A 410 7.36 -10.32 26.07
CA GLY A 410 7.96 -11.49 25.43
C GLY A 410 8.41 -11.29 23.98
N TYR A 411 8.19 -10.11 23.38
CA TYR A 411 8.51 -9.88 21.97
C TYR A 411 9.98 -9.50 21.71
N LEU A 412 10.52 -8.53 22.46
CA LEU A 412 11.91 -8.08 22.29
C LEU A 412 12.85 -8.91 23.17
N LYS A 413 13.96 -9.40 22.59
CA LYS A 413 14.96 -10.21 23.33
C LYS A 413 15.56 -9.48 24.53
N ASN A 414 15.80 -8.18 24.37
CA ASN A 414 16.38 -7.32 25.40
C ASN A 414 15.32 -6.57 26.22
N GLU A 415 14.08 -7.08 26.29
CA GLU A 415 13.03 -6.45 27.10
C GLU A 415 13.40 -6.33 28.59
N LYS A 416 14.18 -7.25 29.14
CA LYS A 416 14.61 -7.19 30.55
C LYS A 416 15.57 -6.04 30.80
N THR A 417 16.48 -5.80 29.86
CA THR A 417 17.38 -4.64 29.91
C THR A 417 16.58 -3.36 29.78
N LEU A 418 15.64 -3.29 28.84
CA LEU A 418 14.72 -2.15 28.72
C LEU A 418 13.91 -1.93 30.00
N LYS A 419 13.37 -2.99 30.60
CA LYS A 419 12.64 -2.91 31.87
C LYS A 419 13.58 -2.46 32.99
N GLY A 420 14.79 -2.98 33.13
CA GLY A 420 15.74 -2.53 34.14
C GLY A 420 16.15 -1.06 33.99
N GLU A 421 16.34 -0.64 32.73
CA GLU A 421 16.72 0.71 32.29
C GLU A 421 15.56 1.71 32.24
N PHE A 422 14.29 1.28 32.26
CA PHE A 422 13.13 2.18 32.06
C PHE A 422 11.95 1.95 33.02
N ILE A 423 11.90 0.83 33.73
CA ILE A 423 10.81 0.36 34.59
C ILE A 423 11.37 -0.08 35.96
N ASP A 424 10.61 0.07 37.05
CA ASP A 424 10.98 -0.46 38.36
C ASP A 424 10.51 -1.89 38.59
N ASP A 425 10.98 -2.49 39.69
CA ASP A 425 10.61 -3.86 40.09
C ASP A 425 9.10 -4.00 40.39
N LYS A 426 8.36 -2.89 40.47
CA LYS A 426 6.91 -2.82 40.68
C LYS A 426 6.15 -2.48 39.40
N ASN A 427 6.81 -2.54 38.23
CA ASN A 427 6.23 -2.23 36.92
C ASN A 427 5.80 -0.76 36.74
N ASN A 428 6.26 0.17 37.59
CA ASN A 428 6.08 1.59 37.36
C ASN A 428 7.17 2.09 36.41
N PRO A 429 6.89 3.09 35.55
CA PRO A 429 7.94 3.82 34.86
C PRO A 429 8.91 4.37 35.91
N LYS A 430 10.17 3.95 35.88
CA LYS A 430 11.22 4.72 36.57
C LYS A 430 11.27 6.04 35.82
N SER A 431 11.29 7.18 36.50
CA SER A 431 11.33 8.48 35.81
C SER A 431 12.70 8.66 35.15
N TRP A 432 12.82 8.33 33.87
CA TRP A 432 14.04 8.58 33.10
C TRP A 432 13.89 9.86 32.32
N ILE A 433 14.83 10.76 32.56
CA ILE A 433 14.96 12.03 31.86
C ILE A 433 16.27 11.95 31.07
N ILE A 434 16.17 11.85 29.75
CA ILE A 434 17.33 11.89 28.84
C ILE A 434 17.39 13.30 28.27
N ASN A 435 18.39 14.08 28.69
CA ASN A 435 18.57 15.46 28.27
C ASN A 435 17.27 16.31 28.37
N GLY A 436 16.53 16.15 29.48
CA GLY A 436 15.26 16.85 29.72
C GLY A 436 14.01 16.20 29.09
N VAL A 437 14.15 15.08 28.38
CA VAL A 437 13.02 14.35 27.75
C VAL A 437 12.66 13.13 28.59
N GLU A 438 11.39 13.07 29.01
CA GLU A 438 10.84 11.91 29.72
C GLU A 438 10.67 10.70 28.77
N VAL A 439 10.97 9.50 29.26
CA VAL A 439 10.74 8.24 28.53
C VAL A 439 9.75 7.38 29.30
N LEU A 440 8.69 6.93 28.61
CA LEU A 440 7.64 6.10 29.18
C LEU A 440 7.60 4.74 28.49
N VAL A 441 7.49 3.66 29.26
CA VAL A 441 7.38 2.29 28.71
C VAL A 441 6.07 1.65 29.16
N MET A 442 5.34 1.07 28.20
CA MET A 442 4.01 0.49 28.40
C MET A 442 3.69 -0.52 27.28
N THR A 443 2.43 -0.96 27.14
CA THR A 443 2.00 -1.76 25.98
C THR A 443 1.77 -0.88 24.75
N PRO A 444 1.77 -1.43 23.51
CA PRO A 444 1.46 -0.65 22.31
C PRO A 444 0.11 0.07 22.38
N ILE A 445 -0.92 -0.59 22.91
CA ILE A 445 -2.27 0.00 23.05
C ILE A 445 -2.25 1.19 24.02
N GLU A 446 -1.59 1.04 25.17
CA GLU A 446 -1.44 2.14 26.13
C GLU A 446 -0.63 3.28 25.52
N ALA A 447 0.39 2.99 24.71
CA ALA A 447 1.20 4.02 24.06
C ALA A 447 0.38 4.91 23.11
N ALA A 448 -0.51 4.32 22.31
CA ALA A 448 -1.43 5.06 21.45
C ALA A 448 -2.43 5.93 22.23
N LYS A 449 -2.93 5.42 23.37
CA LYS A 449 -3.78 6.22 24.28
C LYS A 449 -2.98 7.35 24.91
N LYS A 450 -1.76 7.06 25.37
CA LYS A 450 -0.92 8.01 26.09
C LYS A 450 -0.49 9.18 25.23
N ILE A 451 -0.10 8.96 23.96
CA ILE A 451 0.24 10.09 23.08
C ILE A 451 -0.95 11.03 22.86
N SER A 452 -2.17 10.49 22.86
CA SER A 452 -3.41 11.26 22.63
C SER A 452 -3.68 12.27 23.74
N GLU A 453 -3.18 12.02 24.96
CA GLU A 453 -3.29 12.96 26.08
C GLU A 453 -2.48 14.24 25.83
N TYR A 454 -1.35 14.14 25.10
CA TYR A 454 -0.47 15.26 24.78
C TYR A 454 -0.86 16.01 23.50
N LEU A 455 -1.88 15.56 22.77
CA LEU A 455 -2.37 16.25 21.58
C LEU A 455 -3.14 17.54 21.97
N PRO A 456 -2.82 18.69 21.35
CA PRO A 456 -3.49 19.97 21.58
C PRO A 456 -4.99 19.96 21.32
#